data_AF-A0A4Q7X038-F1
#
_entry.id   AF-A0A4Q7X038-F1
#
_cell.length_a   1.000
_cell.length_b   1.000
_cell.length_c   1.000
_cell.angle_alpha   90.00
_cell.angle_beta   90.00
_cell.angle_gamma   90.00
#
_symmetry.space_group_name_H-M   'P 1'
#
loop_
_entity.id
_entity.type
_entity.pdbx_description
1 polymer ?
#
loop_
_entity_poly.entity_id
_entity_poly.type
_entity_poly.pdbx_seq_one_letter_code
_entity_poly.pdbx_strand_id
1 'polypeptide(L)' 'MDDAKSGTSRGGTSWPTLRAAQDFECDGRNPLTDRVCVLGHHQGFHRDEVGAEWLDDGTENFRPDWLKQRPYDPRD' A
#
# COMPACT_ATOMS: atom_id res chain seq x y z
N MET A 1 44.74 40.08 5.28
CA MET A 1 43.39 40.26 4.74
C MET A 1 42.66 38.93 4.88
N ASP A 2 41.89 38.84 5.96
CA ASP A 2 40.52 38.28 6.06
C ASP A 2 40.30 36.84 5.55
N ASP A 3 40.30 35.81 6.42
CA ASP A 3 39.21 35.36 7.29
C ASP A 3 37.87 35.08 6.60
N ALA A 4 37.59 33.79 6.36
CA ALA A 4 36.25 33.20 6.57
C ALA A 4 36.34 31.67 6.63
N LYS A 5 36.85 31.17 7.75
CA LYS A 5 36.52 29.84 8.25
C LYS A 5 35.12 29.91 8.83
N SER A 6 34.12 29.36 8.14
CA SER A 6 32.77 29.17 8.68
C SER A 6 32.14 28.02 7.90
N GLY A 7 31.88 26.82 8.44
CA GLY A 7 31.65 26.42 9.81
C GLY A 7 30.59 25.33 9.73
N THR A 8 30.95 24.12 9.27
CA THR A 8 30.01 22.99 9.32
C THR A 8 30.04 22.43 10.74
N SER A 9 29.28 23.05 11.63
CA SER A 9 29.03 22.51 12.96
C SER A 9 28.20 21.23 12.84
N ARG A 10 28.53 20.25 13.68
CA ARG A 10 27.79 19.00 13.84
C ARG A 10 26.57 19.25 14.74
N GLY A 11 25.40 18.83 14.29
CA GLY A 11 24.16 18.64 15.05
C GLY A 11 23.09 18.17 14.06
N GLY A 12 22.70 16.89 14.01
CA GLY A 12 21.89 16.23 15.02
C GLY A 12 20.41 16.41 14.65
N THR A 13 19.73 15.32 14.26
CA THR A 13 18.30 15.25 13.86
C THR A 13 17.90 15.94 12.54
N SER A 14 18.38 15.44 11.40
CA SER A 14 17.61 15.57 10.15
C SER A 14 16.51 14.49 10.14
N TRP A 15 15.28 14.85 9.75
CA TRP A 15 14.23 13.85 9.52
C TRP A 15 14.72 12.82 8.50
N PRO A 16 14.46 11.51 8.72
CA PRO A 16 14.78 10.50 7.73
C PRO A 16 14.04 10.83 6.43
N THR A 17 14.74 10.71 5.30
CA THR A 17 14.09 10.72 4.00
C THR A 17 13.20 9.48 3.91
N LEU A 18 11.88 9.70 3.97
CA LEU A 18 10.90 8.63 3.79
C LEU A 18 10.81 8.29 2.31
N ARG A 19 10.80 7.00 1.98
CA ARG A 19 10.48 6.53 0.64
C ARG A 19 8.98 6.65 0.39
N ALA A 20 8.61 6.93 -0.84
CA ALA A 20 7.23 6.97 -1.25
C ALA A 20 6.66 5.54 -1.27
N ALA A 21 5.36 5.37 -1.06
CA ALA A 21 4.74 4.05 -1.10
C ALA A 21 4.90 3.37 -2.46
N GLN A 22 5.00 4.17 -3.53
CA GLN A 22 5.27 3.72 -4.89
C GLN A 22 6.68 3.13 -5.08
N ASP A 23 7.61 3.41 -4.15
CA ASP A 23 8.97 2.86 -4.18
C ASP A 23 9.03 1.42 -3.66
N PHE A 24 7.92 0.90 -3.15
CA PHE A 24 7.80 -0.46 -2.63
C PHE A 24 6.87 -1.26 -3.52
N GLU A 25 7.23 -2.53 -3.78
CA GLU A 25 6.40 -3.42 -4.57
C GLU A 25 5.13 -3.81 -3.81
N CYS A 26 4.04 -4.00 -4.55
CA CYS A 26 2.82 -4.59 -4.03
C CYS A 26 2.95 -6.11 -4.08
N ASP A 27 2.64 -6.80 -2.99
CA ASP A 27 2.61 -8.27 -2.98
C ASP A 27 1.35 -8.85 -3.65
N GLY A 28 0.39 -7.99 -4.01
CA GLY A 28 -0.89 -8.40 -4.59
C GLY A 28 -0.75 -8.91 -6.03
N ARG A 29 -1.23 -10.13 -6.26
CA ARG A 29 -1.41 -10.72 -7.60
C ARG A 29 -2.88 -10.88 -7.93
N ASN A 30 -3.22 -10.64 -9.19
CA ASN A 30 -4.56 -10.82 -9.70
C ASN A 30 -4.90 -12.32 -9.69
N PRO A 31 -5.92 -12.77 -8.94
CA PRO A 31 -6.23 -14.20 -8.81
C PRO A 31 -6.70 -14.85 -10.11
N LEU A 32 -7.19 -14.05 -11.07
CA LEU A 32 -7.67 -14.55 -12.36
C LEU A 32 -6.57 -14.66 -13.41
N THR A 33 -5.55 -13.80 -13.33
CA THR A 33 -4.53 -13.67 -14.40
C THR A 33 -3.10 -13.84 -13.92
N ASP A 34 -2.88 -13.99 -12.62
CA ASP A 34 -1.58 -14.04 -11.93
C ASP A 34 -0.69 -12.80 -12.19
N ARG A 35 -1.26 -11.70 -12.67
CA ARG A 35 -0.54 -10.45 -12.93
C ARG A 35 -0.27 -9.67 -11.65
N VAL A 36 0.88 -9.00 -11.61
CA VAL A 36 1.31 -8.19 -10.46
C VAL A 36 0.58 -6.85 -10.39
N CYS A 37 0.32 -6.38 -9.18
CA CYS A 37 -0.22 -5.04 -8.97
C CYS A 37 0.84 -3.95 -9.23
N VAL A 38 0.43 -2.87 -9.92
CA VAL A 38 1.31 -1.78 -10.35
C VAL A 38 1.25 -0.53 -9.46
N LEU A 39 0.40 -0.51 -8.44
CA LEU A 39 0.16 0.67 -7.59
C LEU A 39 1.22 0.87 -6.49
N GLY A 40 2.21 -0.02 -6.38
CA GLY A 40 3.19 -0.06 -5.30
C GLY A 40 2.59 -0.53 -3.97
N HIS A 41 3.20 -0.23 -2.82
CA HIS A 41 2.66 -0.68 -1.54
C HIS A 41 1.36 0.06 -1.19
N HIS A 42 0.24 -0.66 -1.15
CA HIS A 42 -1.08 -0.12 -0.78
C HIS A 42 -1.93 -1.18 -0.09
N GLN A 43 -3.02 -0.74 0.53
CA GLN A 43 -4.07 -1.62 1.07
C GLN A 43 -5.34 -1.51 0.23
N GLY A 44 -6.13 -2.57 0.20
CA GLY A 44 -7.45 -2.58 -0.44
C GLY A 44 -7.40 -3.04 -1.88
N PHE A 45 -7.65 -2.11 -2.80
CA PHE A 45 -7.91 -2.46 -4.19
C PHE A 45 -6.67 -2.39 -5.05
N HIS A 46 -6.42 -3.46 -5.79
CA HIS A 46 -5.28 -3.65 -6.66
C HIS A 46 -5.63 -3.36 -8.11
N ARG A 47 -4.59 -3.05 -8.89
CA ARG A 47 -4.71 -2.81 -10.32
C ARG A 47 -3.49 -3.33 -11.07
N ASP A 48 -3.72 -3.97 -12.21
CA ASP A 48 -2.65 -4.45 -13.10
C ASP A 48 -2.38 -3.46 -14.25
N GLU A 49 -1.37 -3.79 -15.07
CA GLU A 49 -0.95 -2.99 -16.22
C GLU A 49 -2.01 -2.82 -17.31
N VAL A 50 -2.98 -3.75 -17.42
CA VAL A 50 -4.07 -3.64 -18.39
C VAL A 50 -5.28 -2.90 -17.81
N GLY A 51 -5.20 -2.49 -16.54
CA GLY A 51 -6.26 -1.81 -15.81
C GLY A 51 -7.32 -2.74 -15.24
N ALA A 52 -7.07 -4.05 -15.16
CA ALA A 52 -7.93 -4.95 -14.40
C ALA A 52 -7.70 -4.75 -12.90
N GLU A 53 -8.75 -5.00 -12.14
CA GLU A 53 -8.98 -4.40 -10.84
C GLU A 53 -9.55 -5.47 -9.89
N TRP A 54 -8.97 -5.66 -8.69
CA TRP A 54 -9.36 -6.71 -7.74
C TRP A 54 -9.13 -6.31 -6.28
N LEU A 55 -9.80 -6.98 -5.34
CA LEU A 55 -9.59 -6.78 -3.91
C LEU A 55 -8.55 -7.78 -3.39
N ASP A 56 -7.80 -7.37 -2.36
CA ASP A 56 -6.99 -8.30 -1.57
C ASP A 56 -7.91 -9.39 -0.97
N ASP A 57 -7.55 -10.64 -1.20
CA ASP A 57 -8.31 -11.84 -0.79
C ASP A 57 -8.43 -11.95 0.74
N GLY A 58 -7.74 -11.08 1.48
CA GLY A 58 -7.94 -10.86 2.92
C GLY A 58 -9.33 -10.35 3.33
N THR A 59 -10.20 -9.97 2.37
CA THR A 59 -11.53 -9.41 2.67
C THR A 59 -12.68 -10.42 2.75
N GLU A 60 -12.48 -11.68 2.35
CA GLU A 60 -13.48 -12.74 2.61
C GLU A 60 -13.65 -12.99 4.12
N ASN A 61 -12.63 -12.66 4.91
CA ASN A 61 -12.63 -12.76 6.37
C ASN A 61 -13.05 -11.48 7.09
N PHE A 62 -13.34 -10.38 6.38
CA PHE A 62 -13.97 -9.18 6.96
C PHE A 62 -15.48 -9.22 6.77
N ARG A 63 -16.11 -10.39 6.96
CA ARG A 63 -17.45 -10.38 7.53
C ARG A 63 -17.26 -10.12 9.03
N PRO A 64 -17.54 -8.92 9.53
CA PRO A 64 -17.58 -8.75 10.98
C PRO A 64 -18.59 -9.78 11.54
N ASP A 65 -18.35 -10.31 12.74
CA ASP A 65 -19.12 -11.46 13.26
C ASP A 65 -20.64 -11.22 13.31
N TRP A 66 -21.08 -9.96 13.31
CA TRP A 66 -22.48 -9.58 13.20
C TRP A 66 -23.09 -9.80 11.80
N LEU A 67 -22.30 -9.85 10.72
CA LEU A 67 -22.74 -10.07 9.34
C LEU A 67 -22.74 -11.56 8.94
N LYS A 68 -22.02 -12.42 9.68
CA LYS A 68 -22.03 -13.88 9.48
C LYS A 68 -23.36 -14.53 9.86
N GLN A 69 -24.19 -13.84 10.65
CA GLN A 69 -25.45 -14.36 11.20
C GLN A 69 -26.66 -14.13 10.30
N ARG A 70 -26.53 -13.38 9.20
CA ARG A 70 -27.65 -13.17 8.29
C ARG A 70 -27.79 -14.40 7.40
N PRO A 71 -28.87 -15.19 7.52
CA PRO A 71 -29.11 -16.29 6.60
C PRO A 71 -29.24 -15.70 5.18
N TYR A 72 -28.67 -16.39 4.21
CA TYR A 72 -28.85 -16.08 2.80
C TYR A 72 -30.34 -16.14 2.47
N ASP A 73 -30.95 -14.99 2.12
CA ASP A 73 -32.29 -14.93 1.57
C ASP A 73 -32.18 -14.88 0.04
N PRO A 74 -32.68 -15.89 -0.70
CA PRO A 74 -32.63 -15.91 -2.16
C PRO A 74 -33.57 -14.90 -2.83
N ARG A 75 -34.22 -14.00 -2.07
CA ARG A 75 -35.16 -12.99 -2.57
C ARG A 75 -34.66 -11.54 -2.50
N ASP A 76 -33.43 -11.30 -2.01
CA ASP A 76 -32.75 -10.00 -2.06
C ASP A 76 -32.09 -9.72 -3.42
#